data_AF-A0A7J7QC36-F1
#
_entry.id   AF-A0A7J7QC36-F1
#
_cell.length_a   1.000
_cell.length_b   1.000
_cell.length_c   1.000
_cell.angle_alpha   90.00
_cell.angle_beta   90.00
_cell.angle_gamma   90.00
#
_symmetry.space_group_name_H-M   'P 1'
#
loop_
_entity.id
_entity.type
_entity.pdbx_description
1 polymer ?
#
loop_
_entity_poly.entity_id
_entity_poly.type
_entity_poly.pdbx_seq_one_letter_code
_entity_poly.pdbx_strand_id
1 'polypeptide(L)'
;KLYLVDLAGSENIKRSGAEGKQQVEAGDINKSLCHLKTVIHQVFRGKKVPTYRNSNLTFKLQDALGGGNSKLLFIACISTARENLTSTKETLRFAEMARRIKNKPTVNRELKDEIITRLQLQVRLQEYNASAFACIVRQARWAVDQLTSCTSYWPPTLRACCTHLEHSVW
;
A
#
# COMPACT_ATOMS: atom_id res chain seq x y z
N LYS A 1 5.67 3.90 -1.55
CA LYS A 1 5.32 4.46 -2.88
C LYS A 1 6.35 5.51 -3.25
N LEU A 2 6.78 5.53 -4.51
CA LEU A 2 7.71 6.53 -5.05
C LEU A 2 7.10 7.11 -6.33
N TYR A 3 7.13 8.44 -6.46
CA TYR A 3 6.73 9.13 -7.68
C TYR A 3 7.96 9.86 -8.23
N LEU A 4 8.35 9.53 -9.45
CA LEU A 4 9.35 10.25 -10.23
C LEU A 4 8.57 10.92 -11.36
N VAL A 5 8.58 12.25 -11.37
CA VAL A 5 7.76 13.04 -12.30
C VAL A 5 8.69 13.95 -13.07
N ASP A 6 8.70 13.77 -14.39
CA ASP A 6 9.31 14.71 -15.32
C ASP A 6 8.25 15.72 -15.76
N LEU A 7 8.54 17.01 -15.58
CA LEU A 7 7.62 18.09 -15.90
C LEU A 7 8.02 18.74 -17.21
N ALA A 8 7.03 19.04 -18.04
CA ALA A 8 7.25 19.80 -19.27
C ALA A 8 7.82 21.21 -18.98
N GLY A 9 8.33 21.83 -20.04
CA GLY A 9 8.81 23.21 -20.04
C GLY A 9 7.78 24.17 -19.45
N SER A 10 8.26 25.12 -18.65
CA SER A 10 7.42 26.12 -17.98
C SER A 10 7.38 27.46 -18.70
N GLU A 11 8.00 27.52 -19.88
CA GLU A 11 8.07 28.67 -20.76
C GLU A 11 6.73 29.00 -21.42
N ASN A 12 6.61 30.27 -21.83
CA ASN A 12 5.40 30.79 -22.42
C ASN A 12 5.28 30.34 -23.89
N ILE A 13 4.11 29.85 -24.29
CA ILE A 13 3.79 29.41 -25.66
C ILE A 13 4.05 30.51 -26.69
N LYS A 14 3.86 31.78 -26.30
CA LYS A 14 4.19 32.93 -27.18
C LYS A 14 5.66 33.01 -27.57
N ARG A 15 6.55 32.39 -26.78
CA ARG A 15 8.00 32.36 -26.99
C ARG A 15 8.45 31.12 -27.75
N SER A 16 7.62 30.07 -27.81
CA SER A 16 7.95 28.84 -28.53
C SER A 16 7.68 28.91 -30.04
N GLY A 17 6.92 29.91 -30.50
CA GLY A 17 6.56 30.05 -31.92
C GLY A 17 5.67 28.92 -32.44
N ALA A 18 5.01 28.17 -31.53
CA ALA A 18 4.14 27.07 -31.90
C ALA A 18 2.85 27.57 -32.55
N GLU A 19 2.54 27.09 -33.75
CA GLU A 19 1.35 27.46 -34.52
C GLU A 19 0.41 26.27 -34.75
N GLY A 20 -0.88 26.55 -34.96
CA GLY A 20 -1.89 25.55 -35.31
C GLY A 20 -2.04 24.44 -34.24
N LYS A 21 -1.86 23.17 -34.64
CA LYS A 21 -2.04 22.02 -33.74
C LYS A 21 -1.02 21.99 -32.58
N GLN A 22 0.21 22.42 -32.81
CA GLN A 22 1.23 22.49 -31.75
C GLN A 22 0.87 23.53 -30.70
N GLN A 23 0.20 24.62 -31.08
CA GLN A 23 -0.26 25.62 -30.12
C GLN A 23 -1.32 25.07 -29.16
N VAL A 24 -2.24 24.24 -29.68
CA VAL A 24 -3.28 23.59 -28.87
C VAL A 24 -2.67 22.62 -27.88
N GLU A 25 -1.75 21.77 -28.34
CA GLU A 25 -1.03 20.81 -27.49
C GLU A 25 -0.18 21.52 -26.42
N ALA A 26 0.59 22.53 -26.80
CA ALA A 26 1.36 23.34 -25.87
C ALA A 26 0.47 24.05 -24.83
N GLY A 27 -0.77 24.39 -25.21
CA GLY A 27 -1.81 24.91 -24.33
C GLY A 27 -2.20 23.93 -23.24
N ASP A 28 -2.50 22.69 -23.62
CA ASP A 28 -2.93 21.64 -22.69
C ASP A 28 -1.79 21.18 -21.76
N ILE A 29 -0.56 21.10 -22.26
CA ILE A 29 0.63 20.83 -21.44
C ILE A 29 0.77 21.89 -20.33
N ASN A 30 0.73 23.17 -20.73
CA ASN A 30 0.86 24.29 -19.80
C ASN A 30 -0.30 24.39 -18.81
N LYS A 31 -1.50 23.92 -19.19
CA LYS A 31 -2.66 23.87 -18.30
C LYS A 31 -2.35 23.06 -17.04
N SER A 32 -1.69 21.90 -17.15
CA SER A 32 -1.34 21.08 -15.98
C SER A 32 -0.35 21.79 -15.04
N LEU A 33 0.67 22.46 -15.60
CA LEU A 33 1.67 23.23 -14.85
C LEU A 33 1.07 24.48 -14.20
N CYS A 34 0.14 25.17 -14.85
CA CYS A 34 -0.59 26.30 -14.28
C CYS A 34 -1.42 25.88 -13.05
N HIS A 35 -2.09 24.73 -13.11
CA HIS A 35 -2.81 24.19 -11.96
C HIS A 35 -1.86 23.82 -10.81
N LEU A 36 -0.70 23.21 -11.12
CA LEU A 36 0.34 22.93 -10.14
C LEU A 36 0.83 24.20 -9.43
N LYS A 37 1.16 25.24 -10.19
CA LYS A 37 1.57 26.56 -9.64
C LYS A 37 0.48 27.13 -8.74
N THR A 38 -0.78 27.05 -9.16
CA THR A 38 -1.93 27.54 -8.38
C THR A 38 -2.08 26.80 -7.07
N VAL A 39 -1.96 25.47 -7.07
CA VAL A 39 -2.05 24.63 -5.86
C VAL A 39 -0.93 24.99 -4.88
N ILE A 40 0.32 25.06 -5.35
CA ILE A 40 1.47 25.42 -4.52
C ILE A 40 1.29 26.80 -3.89
N HIS A 41 0.79 27.76 -4.66
CA HIS A 41 0.50 29.11 -4.15
C HIS A 41 -0.60 29.10 -3.08
N GLN A 42 -1.66 28.31 -3.27
CA GLN A 42 -2.72 28.15 -2.28
C GLN A 42 -2.20 27.51 -0.99
N VAL A 43 -1.37 26.48 -1.09
CA VAL A 43 -0.72 25.80 0.04
C VAL A 43 0.21 26.76 0.78
N PHE A 44 1.03 27.52 0.04
CA PHE A 44 1.92 28.55 0.58
C PHE A 44 1.17 29.62 1.38
N ARG A 45 -0.01 30.03 0.90
CA ARG A 45 -0.91 30.97 1.59
C ARG A 45 -1.65 30.35 2.79
N GLY A 46 -1.45 29.06 3.08
CA GLY A 46 -2.10 28.38 4.19
C GLY A 46 -3.58 28.07 3.95
N LYS A 47 -4.02 27.98 2.68
CA LYS A 47 -5.40 27.59 2.37
C LYS A 47 -5.66 26.17 2.88
N LYS A 48 -6.72 25.99 3.69
CA LYS A 48 -7.08 24.69 4.29
C LYS A 48 -7.34 23.59 3.26
N VAL A 49 -8.02 23.93 2.16
CA VAL A 49 -8.37 22.99 1.08
C VAL A 49 -7.91 23.54 -0.27
N PRO A 50 -6.69 23.19 -0.72
CA PRO A 50 -6.22 23.53 -2.05
C PRO A 50 -6.98 22.77 -3.16
N THR A 51 -7.04 23.36 -4.36
CA THR A 51 -7.80 22.82 -5.49
C THR A 51 -6.98 21.82 -6.31
N TYR A 52 -6.84 20.59 -5.81
CA TYR A 52 -6.07 19.53 -6.48
C TYR A 52 -6.78 18.88 -7.68
N ARG A 53 -8.11 18.97 -7.75
CA ARG A 53 -8.92 18.24 -8.75
C ARG A 53 -8.95 18.85 -10.15
N ASN A 54 -8.41 20.06 -10.32
CA ASN A 54 -8.45 20.75 -11.61
C ASN A 54 -7.47 20.15 -12.64
N SER A 55 -6.53 19.31 -12.21
CA SER A 55 -5.66 18.55 -13.11
C SER A 55 -5.37 17.15 -12.57
N ASN A 56 -5.21 16.18 -13.47
CA ASN A 56 -4.83 14.81 -13.12
C ASN A 56 -3.47 14.76 -12.41
N LEU A 57 -2.54 15.67 -12.78
CA LEU A 57 -1.22 15.79 -12.16
C LEU A 57 -1.34 16.16 -10.68
N THR A 58 -2.01 17.27 -10.38
CA THR A 58 -2.20 17.75 -9.00
C THR A 58 -3.05 16.80 -8.16
N PHE A 59 -3.98 16.07 -8.79
CA PHE A 59 -4.79 15.07 -8.10
C PHE A 59 -3.95 13.85 -7.68
N LYS A 60 -3.10 13.32 -8.58
CA LYS A 60 -2.19 12.22 -8.25
C LYS A 60 -1.13 12.61 -7.22
N LEU A 61 -0.69 13.88 -7.23
CA LEU A 61 0.35 14.40 -6.35
C LEU A 61 -0.18 15.07 -5.07
N GLN A 62 -1.48 14.98 -4.79
CA GLN A 62 -2.10 15.65 -3.64
C GLN A 62 -1.38 15.35 -2.31
N ASP A 63 -0.91 14.11 -2.12
CA ASP A 63 -0.25 13.67 -0.88
C ASP A 63 1.14 14.33 -0.71
N ALA A 64 1.77 14.70 -1.82
CA ALA A 64 3.08 15.34 -1.85
C ALA A 64 2.99 16.88 -1.78
N LEU A 65 1.88 17.46 -2.24
CA LEU A 65 1.71 18.91 -2.40
C LEU A 65 0.99 19.57 -1.21
N GLY A 66 1.32 19.18 0.02
CA GLY A 66 0.89 19.87 1.23
C GLY A 66 0.00 19.05 2.16
N GLY A 67 0.40 18.97 3.44
CA GLY A 67 -0.41 18.37 4.51
C GLY A 67 -0.60 16.86 4.45
N GLY A 68 -0.13 16.19 3.40
CA GLY A 68 -0.24 14.74 3.20
C GLY A 68 0.90 13.92 3.80
N ASN A 69 0.78 12.60 3.61
CA ASN A 69 1.77 11.61 4.01
C ASN A 69 2.75 11.29 2.86
N SER A 70 3.63 12.26 2.56
CA SER A 70 4.68 12.05 1.57
C SER A 70 5.87 12.99 1.82
N LYS A 71 7.05 12.56 1.40
CA LYS A 71 8.23 13.44 1.28
C LYS A 71 8.25 14.00 -0.15
N LEU A 72 8.39 15.31 -0.28
CA LEU A 72 8.49 15.99 -1.57
C LEU A 72 9.91 16.52 -1.76
N LEU A 73 10.48 16.25 -2.93
CA LEU A 73 11.68 16.89 -3.44
C LEU A 73 11.31 17.63 -4.73
N PHE A 74 11.73 18.89 -4.84
CA PHE A 74 11.51 19.71 -6.04
C PHE A 74 12.87 20.07 -6.63
N ILE A 75 13.09 19.74 -7.90
CA ILE A 75 14.33 20.06 -8.63
C ILE A 75 14.01 21.20 -9.60
N ALA A 76 14.70 22.32 -9.44
CA ALA A 76 14.53 23.49 -10.30
C ALA A 76 15.65 23.52 -11.35
N CYS A 77 15.31 23.22 -12.60
CA CYS A 77 16.22 23.34 -13.72
C CYS A 77 16.20 24.78 -14.25
N ILE A 78 17.35 25.46 -14.23
CA ILE A 78 17.48 26.86 -14.65
C ILE A 78 18.61 27.03 -15.66
N SER A 79 18.48 28.05 -16.51
CA SER A 79 19.52 28.47 -17.45
C SER A 79 20.23 29.73 -16.93
N THR A 80 21.55 29.78 -17.09
CA THR A 80 22.39 30.95 -16.75
C THR A 80 22.48 31.98 -17.87
N ALA A 81 21.90 31.70 -19.04
CA ALA A 81 21.92 32.61 -20.18
C ALA A 81 21.16 33.91 -19.88
N ARG A 82 21.71 35.05 -20.34
CA ARG A 82 21.14 36.39 -20.09
C ARG A 82 19.71 36.53 -20.60
N GLU A 83 19.41 35.89 -21.73
CA GLU A 83 18.09 35.86 -22.36
C GLU A 83 17.03 35.14 -21.52
N ASN A 84 17.45 34.30 -20.57
CA ASN A 84 16.57 33.47 -19.74
C ASN A 84 16.44 33.98 -18.30
N LEU A 85 17.07 35.11 -17.95
CA LEU A 85 17.05 35.64 -16.58
C LEU A 85 15.64 35.84 -16.03
N THR A 86 14.70 36.29 -16.85
CA THR A 86 13.30 36.47 -16.44
C THR A 86 12.67 35.14 -16.03
N SER A 87 12.78 34.11 -16.86
CA SER A 87 12.27 32.76 -16.58
C SER A 87 12.99 32.13 -15.38
N THR A 88 14.30 32.29 -15.27
CA THR A 88 15.09 31.80 -14.13
C THR A 88 14.62 32.44 -12.82
N LYS A 89 14.35 33.75 -12.80
CA LYS A 89 13.80 34.44 -11.62
C LYS A 89 12.42 33.90 -11.20
N GLU A 90 11.56 33.61 -12.17
CA GLU A 90 10.25 33.00 -11.92
C GLU A 90 10.38 31.59 -11.34
N THR A 91 11.24 30.75 -11.91
CA THR A 91 11.52 29.40 -11.42
C THR A 91 12.08 29.42 -10.01
N LEU A 92 12.99 30.33 -9.68
CA LEU A 92 13.54 30.45 -8.33
C LEU A 92 12.49 30.88 -7.30
N ARG A 93 11.63 31.85 -7.64
CA ARG A 93 10.51 32.24 -6.77
C ARG A 93 9.55 31.07 -6.54
N PHE A 94 9.29 30.30 -7.58
CA PHE A 94 8.46 29.11 -7.49
C PHE A 94 9.10 28.03 -6.59
N ALA A 95 10.40 27.79 -6.74
CA ALA A 95 11.15 26.87 -5.88
C ALA A 95 11.14 27.32 -4.41
N GLU A 96 11.23 28.63 -4.15
CA GLU A 96 11.14 29.18 -2.80
C GLU A 96 9.77 28.89 -2.15
N MET A 97 8.68 29.06 -2.92
CA MET A 97 7.34 28.72 -2.45
C MET A 97 7.19 27.22 -2.19
N ALA A 98 7.67 26.38 -3.12
CA ALA A 98 7.63 24.92 -2.99
C ALA A 98 8.41 24.42 -1.77
N ARG A 99 9.57 25.03 -1.46
CA ARG A 99 10.38 24.72 -0.28
C ARG A 99 9.60 24.92 1.04
N ARG A 100 8.63 25.83 1.07
CA ARG A 100 7.85 26.14 2.29
C ARG A 100 6.67 25.20 2.51
N ILE A 101 6.40 24.28 1.60
CA ILE A 101 5.38 23.25 1.76
C ILE A 101 5.81 22.29 2.88
N LYS A 102 4.93 22.12 3.88
CA LYS A 102 5.17 21.21 5.01
C LYS A 102 4.24 20.00 4.88
N ASN A 103 4.85 18.82 4.81
CA ASN A 103 4.14 17.53 4.87
C ASN A 103 4.39 16.85 6.21
N LYS A 104 3.55 15.86 6.54
CA LYS A 104 3.66 15.06 7.75
C LYS A 104 3.85 13.58 7.37
N PRO A 105 5.04 13.21 6.86
CA PRO A 105 5.29 11.84 6.44
C PRO A 105 5.27 10.90 7.66
N THR A 106 4.44 9.87 7.60
CA THR A 106 4.34 8.77 8.55
C THR A 106 4.66 7.45 7.83
N VAL A 107 5.28 6.52 8.55
CA VAL A 107 5.59 5.21 7.97
C VAL A 107 4.29 4.45 7.76
N ASN A 108 3.94 4.20 6.50
CA ASN A 108 2.82 3.34 6.13
C ASN A 108 3.22 1.89 6.37
N ARG A 109 3.05 1.41 7.61
CA ARG A 109 3.13 -0.02 7.91
C ARG A 109 1.79 -0.65 7.56
N GLU A 110 1.78 -1.59 6.64
CA GLU A 110 0.62 -2.45 6.42
C GLU A 110 0.58 -3.47 7.57
N LEU A 111 0.02 -3.07 8.72
CA LEU A 111 -0.25 -3.97 9.84
C LEU A 111 -1.07 -5.20 9.41
N LYS A 112 -1.79 -5.09 8.29
CA LYS A 112 -2.59 -6.16 7.71
C LYS A 112 -1.75 -7.37 7.37
N ASP A 113 -0.57 -7.22 6.78
CA ASP A 113 0.20 -8.37 6.31
C ASP A 113 0.81 -9.15 7.48
N GLU A 114 1.30 -8.45 8.50
CA GLU A 114 1.80 -9.08 9.73
C GLU A 114 0.66 -9.77 10.50
N ILE A 115 -0.50 -9.12 10.63
CA ILE A 115 -1.67 -9.69 11.30
C ILE A 115 -2.23 -10.88 10.52
N ILE A 116 -2.37 -10.77 9.20
CA ILE A 116 -2.86 -11.85 8.33
C ILE A 116 -1.90 -13.04 8.40
N THR A 117 -0.59 -12.80 8.29
CA THR A 117 0.42 -13.86 8.39
C THR A 117 0.36 -14.55 9.75
N ARG A 118 0.24 -13.78 10.85
CA ARG A 118 0.11 -14.33 12.20
C ARG A 118 -1.17 -15.15 12.38
N LEU A 119 -2.31 -14.64 11.90
CA LEU A 119 -3.59 -15.34 11.97
C LEU A 119 -3.57 -16.63 11.14
N GLN A 120 -2.98 -16.60 9.93
CA GLN A 120 -2.83 -17.79 9.09
C GLN A 120 -1.95 -18.86 9.77
N LEU A 121 -0.87 -18.46 10.45
CA LEU A 121 -0.05 -19.38 11.23
C LEU A 121 -0.84 -20.01 12.39
N GLN A 122 -1.66 -19.23 13.10
CA GLN A 122 -2.50 -19.74 14.18
C GLN A 122 -3.52 -20.77 13.67
N VAL A 123 -4.17 -20.51 12.52
CA VAL A 123 -5.10 -21.46 11.90
C VAL A 123 -4.39 -22.76 11.52
N ARG A 124 -3.21 -22.68 10.87
CA ARG A 124 -2.42 -23.87 10.51
C ARG A 124 -2.01 -24.71 11.72
N LEU A 125 -1.60 -24.06 12.81
CA LEU A 125 -1.27 -24.75 14.06
C LEU A 125 -2.49 -25.45 14.65
N GLN A 126 -3.66 -24.83 14.60
CA GLN A 126 -4.91 -25.45 15.05
C GLN A 126 -5.28 -26.66 14.18
N GLU A 127 -5.15 -26.55 12.85
CA GLU A 127 -5.38 -27.65 11.92
C GLU A 127 -4.41 -28.83 12.16
N TYR A 128 -3.13 -28.52 12.38
CA TYR A 128 -2.12 -29.52 12.73
C TYR A 128 -2.47 -30.24 14.03
N ASN A 129 -2.83 -29.50 15.08
CA ASN A 129 -3.23 -30.06 16.36
C ASN A 129 -4.49 -30.92 16.26
N ALA A 130 -5.50 -30.47 15.51
CA ALA A 130 -6.72 -31.23 15.25
C ALA A 130 -6.43 -32.53 14.48
N SER A 131 -5.56 -32.47 13.47
CA SER A 131 -5.13 -33.65 12.71
C SER A 131 -4.35 -34.64 13.56
N ALA A 132 -3.43 -34.15 14.40
CA ALA A 132 -2.67 -34.97 15.35
C ALA A 132 -3.60 -35.65 16.36
N PHE A 133 -4.53 -34.91 16.95
CA PHE A 133 -5.53 -35.47 17.87
C PHE A 133 -6.40 -36.52 17.20
N ALA A 134 -6.89 -36.25 15.99
CA ALA A 134 -7.66 -37.21 15.20
C ALA A 134 -6.85 -38.48 14.85
N CYS A 135 -5.54 -38.35 14.62
CA CYS A 135 -4.65 -39.50 14.41
C CYS A 135 -4.53 -40.36 15.67
N ILE A 136 -4.32 -39.72 16.83
CA ILE A 136 -4.25 -40.42 18.14
C ILE A 136 -5.55 -41.16 18.42
N VAL A 137 -6.71 -40.50 18.24
CA VAL A 137 -8.02 -41.13 18.44
C VAL A 137 -8.22 -42.31 17.50
N ARG A 138 -7.82 -42.20 16.22
CA ARG A 138 -7.86 -43.32 15.26
C ARG A 138 -6.94 -44.48 15.66
N GLN A 139 -5.73 -44.19 16.13
CA GLN A 139 -4.79 -45.22 16.59
C GLN A 139 -5.30 -45.94 17.84
N ALA A 140 -5.83 -45.20 18.81
CA ALA A 140 -6.44 -45.77 20.01
C ALA A 140 -7.63 -46.66 19.65
N ARG A 141 -8.51 -46.19 18.76
CA ARG A 141 -9.64 -46.97 18.25
C ARG A 141 -9.17 -48.25 17.55
N TRP A 142 -8.19 -48.15 16.65
CA TRP A 142 -7.62 -49.32 15.98
C TRP A 142 -7.04 -50.34 16.96
N ALA A 143 -6.34 -49.88 18.01
CA ALA A 143 -5.80 -50.77 19.03
C ALA A 143 -6.90 -51.49 19.83
N VAL A 144 -8.00 -50.79 20.15
CA VAL A 144 -9.19 -51.40 20.76
C VAL A 144 -9.81 -52.44 19.82
N ASP A 145 -10.01 -52.10 18.54
CA ASP A 145 -10.57 -53.01 17.54
C ASP A 145 -9.72 -54.28 17.35
N GLN A 146 -8.39 -54.18 17.45
CA GLN A 146 -7.50 -55.34 17.40
C GLN A 146 -7.67 -56.25 18.63
N LEU A 147 -7.73 -55.67 19.83
CA LEU A 147 -7.94 -56.42 21.07
C LEU A 147 -9.30 -57.13 21.08
N THR A 148 -10.35 -56.47 20.58
CA THR A 148 -11.71 -57.06 20.51
C THR A 148 -11.80 -58.16 19.45
N SER A 149 -11.07 -58.05 18.33
CA SER A 149 -11.02 -59.09 17.28
C SER A 149 -10.38 -60.42 17.73
N CYS A 150 -9.49 -60.41 18.73
CA CYS A 150 -8.85 -61.60 19.29
C CYS A 150 -9.60 -62.22 20.49
N THR A 151 -10.75 -61.67 20.89
CA THR A 151 -11.51 -62.13 22.06
C THR A 151 -11.96 -63.59 21.99
N SER A 152 -12.04 -64.17 20.78
CA SER A 152 -12.35 -65.58 20.55
C SER A 152 -11.36 -66.56 21.18
N TYR A 153 -10.11 -66.13 21.43
CA TYR A 153 -9.05 -66.94 22.04
C TYR A 153 -8.86 -66.68 23.55
N TRP A 154 -9.60 -65.73 24.14
CA TRP A 154 -9.45 -65.39 25.55
C TRP A 154 -10.23 -66.33 26.49
N PRO A 155 -9.69 -66.63 27.69
CA PRO A 155 -10.40 -67.40 28.72
C PRO A 155 -11.74 -66.75 29.10
N PRO A 156 -12.76 -67.52 29.54
CA PRO A 156 -14.11 -67.00 29.83
C PRO A 156 -14.14 -65.82 30.81
N THR A 157 -13.23 -65.82 31.79
CA THR A 157 -13.12 -64.77 32.83
C THR A 157 -12.64 -63.42 32.28
N LEU A 158 -11.71 -63.41 31.30
CA LEU A 158 -11.21 -62.18 30.67
C LEU A 158 -12.16 -61.65 29.59
N ARG A 159 -12.89 -62.55 28.93
CA ARG A 159 -13.88 -62.19 27.91
C ARG A 159 -15.05 -61.38 28.48
N ALA A 160 -15.52 -61.75 29.68
CA ALA A 160 -16.56 -61.00 30.41
C ALA A 160 -16.10 -59.60 30.87
N CYS A 161 -14.79 -59.39 31.04
CA CYS A 161 -14.23 -58.10 31.44
C CYS A 161 -14.10 -57.13 30.25
N CYS A 162 -13.83 -57.66 29.04
CA CYS A 162 -13.68 -56.86 27.82
C CYS A 162 -15.00 -56.25 27.33
N THR A 163 -16.12 -56.98 27.42
CA THR A 163 -17.45 -56.49 27.01
C THR A 163 -18.00 -55.38 27.93
N HIS A 164 -17.53 -55.28 29.18
CA HIS A 164 -17.89 -54.18 30.08
C HIS A 164 -17.18 -52.85 29.74
N LEU A 165 -15.99 -52.90 29.13
CA LEU A 165 -15.22 -51.73 28.75
C LEU A 165 -15.79 -51.03 27.49
N GLU A 166 -16.37 -51.77 26.55
CA GLU A 166 -16.97 -51.19 25.33
C GLU A 166 -18.16 -50.27 25.63
N HIS A 167 -18.93 -50.53 26.70
CA HIS A 167 -20.06 -49.71 27.10
C HIS A 167 -19.70 -48.45 27.89
N SER A 168 -18.43 -48.29 28.29
CA SER A 168 -18.00 -47.22 29.21
C SER A 168 -17.15 -46.13 28.52
N VAL A 169 -16.79 -46.29 27.24
CA VAL A 169 -15.77 -45.44 26.56
C VAL A 169 -16.32 -44.75 25.29
N TRP A 170 -17.62 -44.84 25.02
CA TRP A 170 -18.29 -44.10 23.95
C TRP A 170 -19.41 -43.21 24.49
#